data_AF-A0A7X9DLZ2-F1
#
_entry.id   AF-A0A7X9DLZ2-F1
#
_cell.length_a   1.000
_cell.length_b   1.000
_cell.length_c   1.000
_cell.angle_alpha   90.00
_cell.angle_beta   90.00
_cell.angle_gamma   90.00
#
_symmetry.space_group_name_H-M   'P 1'
#
loop_
_entity.id
_entity.type
_entity.pdbx_description
1 polymer ?
#
loop_
_entity_poly.entity_id
_entity_poly.type
_entity_poly.pdbx_seq_one_letter_code
_entity_poly.pdbx_strand_id
1 'polypeptide(L)'
;PLYGVRDMLTVIFVTFFLFYINFKLAIFSLVFLLFLLYSYRNRRDNMAPDVPAAVYGSTKTFLLIFSGLILLIVGGRLVVDNAVKLAYSLGVSEKLIGLTLIAGGTSLPELAASAVAAWKKRSGLAIGNVIGSNIFNILFILGSSVTITSVPYPSSFNTDVLLYLIVSLMLLATMYTGVLKQFDRWEAAIFLILYAGYITFLFMR
;
A
#
# COMPACT_ATOMS: atom_id res chain seq x y z
N PRO A 1 3.21 15.97 -5.61
CA PRO A 1 4.51 15.38 -5.21
C PRO A 1 4.81 15.51 -3.70
N LEU A 2 4.67 16.70 -3.09
CA LEU A 2 5.00 16.97 -1.68
C LEU A 2 4.04 16.38 -0.62
N TYR A 3 2.86 15.90 -1.02
CA TYR A 3 1.83 15.39 -0.10
C TYR A 3 2.07 13.95 0.34
N GLY A 4 2.36 13.04 -0.60
CA GLY A 4 2.69 11.64 -0.29
C GLY A 4 3.87 11.53 0.67
N VAL A 5 4.78 12.50 0.60
CA VAL A 5 5.96 12.62 1.46
C VAL A 5 5.62 12.91 2.93
N ARG A 6 4.73 13.86 3.22
CA ARG A 6 4.29 14.14 4.60
C ARG A 6 3.47 12.99 5.18
N ASP A 7 2.67 12.36 4.32
CA ASP A 7 1.86 11.20 4.67
C ASP A 7 2.76 9.99 4.98
N MET A 8 3.86 9.83 4.24
CA MET A 8 4.82 8.75 4.44
C MET A 8 5.79 9.00 5.60
N LEU A 9 6.17 10.25 5.89
CA LEU A 9 6.83 10.61 7.15
C LEU A 9 5.95 10.27 8.36
N THR A 10 4.62 10.42 8.22
CA THR A 10 3.66 10.01 9.23
C THR A 10 3.64 8.49 9.37
N VAL A 11 3.69 7.72 8.27
CA VAL A 11 3.85 6.24 8.33
C VAL A 11 5.10 5.84 9.06
N ILE A 12 6.24 6.42 8.69
CA ILE A 12 7.54 6.05 9.27
C ILE A 12 7.57 6.42 10.74
N PHE A 13 7.09 7.61 11.11
CA PHE A 13 6.99 8.03 12.49
C PHE A 13 6.06 7.14 13.29
N VAL A 14 4.89 6.77 12.74
CA VAL A 14 3.94 5.88 13.42
C VAL A 14 4.47 4.44 13.48
N THR A 15 5.21 3.96 12.48
CA THR A 15 5.87 2.65 12.47
C THR A 15 7.01 2.59 13.50
N PHE A 16 7.77 3.67 13.63
CA PHE A 16 8.78 3.82 14.68
C PHE A 16 8.14 3.90 16.08
N PHE A 17 7.02 4.61 16.20
CA PHE A 17 6.23 4.71 17.43
C PHE A 17 5.58 3.37 17.83
N LEU A 18 5.10 2.60 16.84
CA LEU A 18 4.57 1.22 16.99
C LEU A 18 5.60 0.27 17.62
N PHE A 19 6.89 0.47 17.34
CA PHE A 19 7.98 -0.33 17.88
C PHE A 19 8.28 -0.03 19.35
N TYR A 20 7.97 1.18 19.83
CA TYR A 20 8.44 1.67 21.14
C TYR A 20 7.41 1.54 22.28
N ILE A 21 6.11 1.36 22.01
CA ILE A 21 5.08 1.47 23.06
C ILE A 21 4.18 0.23 23.17
N ASN A 22 4.20 -0.35 24.37
CA ASN A 22 3.45 -1.54 24.80
C ASN A 22 2.01 -1.25 25.31
N PHE A 23 1.25 -0.30 24.75
CA PHE A 23 -0.13 -0.03 25.24
C PHE A 23 -1.18 0.39 24.18
N LYS A 24 -2.35 -0.28 24.26
CA LYS A 24 -3.71 -0.06 23.69
C LYS A 24 -3.83 0.58 22.29
N LEU A 25 -4.01 -0.30 21.29
CA LEU A 25 -4.10 -0.03 19.86
C LEU A 25 -5.32 0.77 19.36
N ALA A 26 -6.29 1.12 20.20
CA ALA A 26 -7.39 2.03 19.82
C ALA A 26 -6.88 3.42 19.36
N ILE A 27 -5.67 3.79 19.78
CA ILE A 27 -4.97 4.99 19.33
C ILE A 27 -4.67 4.92 17.83
N PHE A 28 -4.41 3.76 17.22
CA PHE A 28 -4.06 3.68 15.79
C PHE A 28 -5.22 3.97 14.86
N SER A 29 -6.41 3.46 15.18
CA SER A 29 -7.63 3.80 14.44
C SER A 29 -7.99 5.29 14.61
N LEU A 30 -7.73 5.86 15.79
CA LEU A 30 -7.89 7.30 16.03
C LEU A 30 -6.86 8.13 15.25
N VAL A 31 -5.60 7.72 15.21
CA VAL A 31 -4.54 8.36 14.41
C VAL A 31 -4.86 8.27 12.93
N PHE A 32 -5.40 7.14 12.45
CA PHE A 32 -5.88 7.02 11.07
C PHE A 32 -7.02 8.02 10.76
N LEU A 33 -7.98 8.15 11.67
CA LEU A 33 -9.06 9.15 11.56
C LEU A 33 -8.52 10.58 11.52
N LEU A 34 -7.58 10.92 12.41
CA LEU A 34 -6.92 12.23 12.41
C LEU A 34 -6.11 12.47 11.14
N PHE A 35 -5.44 11.44 10.62
CA PHE A 35 -4.74 11.48 9.34
C PHE A 35 -5.69 11.78 8.18
N LEU A 36 -6.86 11.11 8.12
CA LEU A 36 -7.88 11.38 7.10
C LEU A 36 -8.41 12.83 7.20
N LEU A 37 -8.68 13.31 8.41
CA LEU A 37 -9.13 14.69 8.63
C LEU A 37 -8.08 15.71 8.21
N TYR A 38 -6.82 15.47 8.56
CA TYR A 38 -5.70 16.29 8.12
C TYR A 38 -5.56 16.29 6.59
N SER A 39 -5.59 15.12 5.95
CA SER A 39 -5.47 14.98 4.50
C SER A 39 -6.63 15.66 3.77
N TYR A 40 -7.86 15.51 4.28
CA TYR A 40 -9.05 16.18 3.75
C TYR A 40 -8.93 17.70 3.83
N ARG A 41 -8.51 18.24 4.99
CA ARG A 41 -8.34 19.68 5.18
C ARG A 41 -7.24 20.24 4.29
N ASN A 42 -6.13 19.52 4.16
CA ASN A 42 -4.95 19.96 3.41
C ASN A 42 -5.07 19.78 1.88
N ARG A 43 -6.11 19.06 1.40
CA ARG A 43 -6.43 18.88 -0.02
C ARG A 43 -7.17 20.07 -0.65
N ARG A 44 -7.86 20.88 0.15
CA ARG A 44 -8.69 21.99 -0.35
C ARG A 44 -7.87 23.14 -0.97
N ASP A 45 -6.61 23.27 -0.56
CA ASP A 45 -5.78 24.44 -0.90
C ASP A 45 -4.82 24.24 -2.09
N ASN A 46 -4.68 23.01 -2.63
CA ASN A 46 -3.64 22.68 -3.62
C ASN A 46 -4.12 21.79 -4.78
N MET A 47 -5.36 21.97 -5.25
CA MET A 47 -5.74 21.45 -6.56
C MET A 47 -4.92 22.19 -7.63
N ALA A 48 -3.83 21.58 -8.08
CA ALA A 48 -3.32 21.88 -9.41
C ALA A 48 -4.47 21.57 -10.39
N PRO A 49 -4.93 22.55 -11.18
CA PRO A 49 -5.77 22.22 -12.32
C PRO A 49 -4.89 21.34 -13.23
N ASP A 50 -5.45 20.28 -13.82
CA ASP A 50 -5.02 19.71 -15.12
C ASP A 50 -5.39 18.24 -15.25
N VAL A 51 -6.67 17.99 -15.48
CA VAL A 51 -7.17 17.11 -16.55
C VAL A 51 -8.58 17.64 -16.88
N PRO A 52 -8.98 17.83 -18.15
CA PRO A 52 -10.39 17.96 -18.48
C PRO A 52 -11.09 16.67 -18.06
N ALA A 53 -11.64 16.67 -16.85
CA ALA A 53 -12.46 15.57 -16.36
C ALA A 53 -13.73 15.61 -17.21
N ALA A 54 -14.04 14.50 -17.89
CA ALA A 54 -15.37 14.33 -18.46
C ALA A 54 -16.37 14.48 -17.30
N VAL A 55 -17.08 15.61 -17.28
CA VAL A 55 -18.05 15.92 -16.23
C VAL A 55 -19.29 15.07 -16.51
N TYR A 56 -19.32 13.89 -15.89
CA TYR A 56 -20.51 13.06 -15.88
C TYR A 56 -21.46 13.56 -14.79
N GLY A 57 -22.77 13.41 -15.01
CA GLY A 57 -23.74 13.63 -13.94
C GLY A 57 -23.46 12.73 -12.73
N SER A 58 -23.78 13.19 -11.52
CA SER A 58 -23.41 12.54 -10.25
C SER A 58 -23.72 11.04 -10.23
N THR A 59 -24.88 10.64 -10.76
CA THR A 59 -25.28 9.22 -10.86
C THR A 59 -24.30 8.39 -11.67
N LYS A 60 -23.88 8.86 -12.85
CA LYS A 60 -22.96 8.13 -13.73
C LYS A 60 -21.56 8.06 -13.11
N THR A 61 -21.12 9.10 -12.40
CA THR A 61 -19.87 9.08 -11.64
C THR A 61 -19.89 8.01 -10.55
N PHE A 62 -20.93 7.98 -9.71
CA PHE A 62 -21.05 6.95 -8.68
C PHE A 62 -21.12 5.55 -9.28
N LEU A 63 -21.91 5.35 -10.34
CA LEU A 63 -21.99 4.06 -11.02
C LEU A 63 -20.62 3.58 -11.50
N LEU A 64 -19.84 4.44 -12.17
CA LEU A 64 -18.51 4.08 -12.66
C LEU A 64 -17.53 3.77 -11.52
N ILE A 65 -17.59 4.51 -10.42
CA ILE A 65 -16.74 4.28 -9.24
C ILE A 65 -17.07 2.93 -8.61
N PHE A 66 -18.35 2.66 -8.33
CA PHE A 66 -18.76 1.42 -7.68
C PHE A 66 -18.59 0.21 -8.58
N SER A 67 -18.95 0.30 -9.87
CA SER A 67 -18.73 -0.80 -10.82
C SER A 67 -17.25 -1.10 -10.99
N GLY A 68 -16.41 -0.06 -11.10
CA GLY A 68 -14.96 -0.21 -11.19
C GLY A 68 -14.37 -0.88 -9.95
N LEU A 69 -14.81 -0.46 -8.76
CA LEU A 69 -14.37 -1.05 -7.49
C LEU A 69 -14.77 -2.53 -7.37
N ILE A 70 -16.01 -2.86 -7.68
CA ILE A 70 -16.51 -4.24 -7.65
C ILE A 70 -15.73 -5.11 -8.63
N LEU A 71 -15.57 -4.67 -9.88
CA LEU A 71 -14.83 -5.42 -10.90
C LEU A 71 -13.37 -5.62 -10.50
N LEU A 72 -12.75 -4.61 -9.90
CA LEU A 72 -11.37 -4.70 -9.43
C LEU A 72 -11.21 -5.71 -8.29
N ILE A 73 -12.10 -5.68 -7.29
CA ILE A 73 -12.08 -6.62 -6.15
C ILE A 73 -12.38 -8.05 -6.61
N VAL A 74 -13.43 -8.24 -7.42
CA VAL A 74 -13.83 -9.56 -7.91
C VAL A 74 -12.76 -10.12 -8.84
N GLY A 75 -12.23 -9.31 -9.76
CA GLY A 75 -11.14 -9.70 -10.64
C GLY A 75 -9.89 -10.12 -9.88
N GLY A 76 -9.50 -9.34 -8.85
CA GLY A 76 -8.40 -9.68 -7.96
C GLY A 76 -8.62 -11.04 -7.28
N ARG A 77 -9.79 -11.27 -6.66
CA ARG A 77 -10.13 -12.53 -6.01
C ARG A 77 -10.08 -13.72 -6.99
N LEU A 78 -10.66 -13.58 -8.17
CA LEU A 78 -10.63 -14.63 -9.19
C LEU A 78 -9.20 -15.01 -9.58
N VAL A 79 -8.29 -14.03 -9.72
CA VAL A 79 -6.89 -14.32 -10.02
C VAL A 79 -6.24 -15.11 -8.88
N VAL A 80 -6.42 -14.67 -7.63
CA VAL A 80 -5.83 -15.34 -6.46
C VAL A 80 -6.37 -16.75 -6.30
N ASP A 81 -7.70 -16.92 -6.31
CA ASP A 81 -8.35 -18.21 -6.08
C ASP A 81 -7.93 -19.26 -7.11
N ASN A 82 -7.83 -18.86 -8.38
CA ASN A 82 -7.40 -19.76 -9.45
C ASN A 82 -5.89 -20.04 -9.41
N ALA A 83 -5.06 -19.04 -9.06
CA ALA A 83 -3.63 -19.23 -8.91
C ALA A 83 -3.29 -20.16 -7.72
N VAL A 84 -4.03 -20.04 -6.61
CA VAL A 84 -3.93 -20.93 -5.45
C VAL A 84 -4.31 -22.37 -5.83
N LYS A 85 -5.42 -22.58 -6.55
CA LYS A 85 -5.82 -23.91 -7.05
C LYS A 85 -4.75 -24.53 -7.95
N LEU A 86 -4.17 -23.74 -8.86
CA LEU A 86 -3.09 -24.19 -9.72
C LEU A 86 -1.85 -24.58 -8.90
N ALA A 87 -1.44 -23.76 -7.93
CA ALA A 87 -0.31 -24.06 -7.06
C ALA A 87 -0.49 -25.37 -6.27
N TYR A 88 -1.70 -25.62 -5.74
CA TYR A 88 -2.02 -26.91 -5.11
C TYR A 88 -1.89 -28.08 -6.08
N SER A 89 -2.39 -27.94 -7.32
CA SER A 89 -2.28 -29.01 -8.33
C SER A 89 -0.83 -29.31 -8.74
N LEU A 90 0.07 -28.34 -8.58
CA LEU A 90 1.51 -28.48 -8.84
C LEU A 90 2.30 -28.96 -7.61
N GLY A 91 1.64 -29.29 -6.50
CA GLY A 91 2.29 -29.80 -5.29
C GLY A 91 3.03 -28.73 -4.47
N VAL A 92 2.71 -27.44 -4.67
CA VAL A 92 3.28 -26.34 -3.87
C VAL A 92 2.73 -26.42 -2.44
N SER A 93 3.60 -26.25 -1.44
CA SER A 93 3.19 -26.34 -0.03
C SER A 93 2.26 -25.19 0.37
N GLU A 94 1.30 -25.49 1.25
CA GLU A 94 0.34 -24.50 1.77
C GLU A 94 1.04 -23.30 2.43
N LYS A 95 2.13 -23.55 3.17
CA LYS A 95 2.97 -22.49 3.75
C LYS A 95 3.45 -21.50 2.69
N LEU A 96 3.91 -22.00 1.55
CA LEU A 96 4.46 -21.18 0.49
C LEU A 96 3.37 -20.39 -0.25
N ILE A 97 2.23 -21.03 -0.49
CA ILE A 97 1.04 -20.38 -1.06
C ILE A 97 0.58 -19.22 -0.15
N GLY A 98 0.50 -19.46 1.16
CA GLY A 98 0.10 -18.45 2.15
C GLY A 98 1.05 -17.25 2.20
N LEU A 99 2.36 -17.51 2.25
CA LEU A 99 3.38 -16.46 2.33
C LEU A 99 3.54 -15.64 1.04
N THR A 100 3.14 -16.16 -0.12
CA THR A 100 3.40 -15.52 -1.42
C THR A 100 2.13 -15.18 -2.18
N LEU A 101 1.38 -16.17 -2.64
CA LEU A 101 0.19 -16.01 -3.48
C LEU A 101 -0.94 -15.30 -2.75
N ILE A 102 -1.21 -15.66 -1.50
CA ILE A 102 -2.28 -15.02 -0.72
C ILE A 102 -1.86 -13.61 -0.31
N ALA A 103 -0.66 -13.45 0.26
CA ALA A 103 -0.13 -12.16 0.70
C ALA A 103 0.05 -11.16 -0.45
N GLY A 104 0.58 -11.60 -1.59
CA GLY A 104 0.69 -10.78 -2.81
C GLY A 104 -0.67 -10.55 -3.47
N GLY A 105 -1.55 -11.56 -3.39
CA GLY A 105 -2.89 -11.55 -3.97
C GLY A 105 -3.79 -10.45 -3.44
N THR A 106 -3.73 -10.16 -2.14
CA THR A 106 -4.49 -9.06 -1.53
C THR A 106 -4.07 -7.68 -2.00
N SER A 107 -2.86 -7.56 -2.58
CA SER A 107 -2.32 -6.30 -3.12
C SER A 107 -2.54 -6.15 -4.63
N LEU A 108 -3.15 -7.14 -5.30
CA LEU A 108 -3.42 -7.10 -6.74
C LEU A 108 -4.37 -5.96 -7.15
N PRO A 109 -5.48 -5.68 -6.44
CA PRO A 109 -6.33 -4.52 -6.73
C PRO A 109 -5.55 -3.21 -6.74
N GLU A 110 -4.70 -3.00 -5.74
CA GLU A 110 -3.88 -1.81 -5.55
C GLU A 110 -2.81 -1.72 -6.64
N LEU A 111 -2.16 -2.83 -6.97
CA LEU A 111 -1.19 -2.90 -8.05
C LEU A 111 -1.83 -2.56 -9.40
N ALA A 112 -3.00 -3.12 -9.69
CA ALA A 112 -3.73 -2.83 -10.93
C ALA A 112 -4.19 -1.36 -10.99
N ALA A 113 -4.74 -0.81 -9.89
CA ALA A 113 -5.14 0.59 -9.82
C ALA A 113 -3.95 1.55 -10.02
N SER A 114 -2.83 1.29 -9.34
CA SER A 114 -1.59 2.06 -9.49
C SER A 114 -0.99 1.93 -10.89
N ALA A 115 -0.99 0.74 -11.48
CA ALA A 115 -0.47 0.50 -12.82
C ALA A 115 -1.30 1.25 -13.88
N VAL A 116 -2.64 1.21 -13.79
CA VAL A 116 -3.52 1.96 -14.69
C VAL A 116 -3.34 3.47 -14.51
N ALA A 117 -3.18 3.96 -13.27
CA ALA A 117 -2.90 5.37 -13.01
C ALA A 117 -1.57 5.81 -13.62
N ALA A 118 -0.51 5.01 -13.45
CA ALA A 118 0.80 5.25 -14.04
C ALA A 118 0.75 5.21 -15.57
N TRP A 119 0.05 4.24 -16.17
CA TRP A 119 -0.13 4.14 -17.63
C TRP A 119 -0.85 5.36 -18.19
N LYS A 120 -1.84 5.89 -17.46
CA LYS A 120 -2.51 7.17 -17.80
C LYS A 120 -1.67 8.42 -17.51
N LYS A 121 -0.36 8.27 -17.22
CA LYS A 121 0.58 9.33 -16.85
C LYS A 121 0.15 10.12 -15.61
N ARG A 122 -0.61 9.50 -14.70
CA ARG A 122 -1.07 10.07 -13.43
C ARG A 122 -0.21 9.56 -12.28
N SER A 123 1.09 9.85 -12.33
CA SER A 123 2.08 9.38 -11.35
C SER A 123 1.71 9.77 -9.91
N GLY A 124 1.18 10.97 -9.69
CA GLY A 124 0.70 11.40 -8.37
C GLY A 124 -0.44 10.54 -7.81
N LEU A 125 -1.34 10.04 -8.67
CA LEU A 125 -2.42 9.15 -8.26
C LEU A 125 -1.89 7.74 -7.96
N ALA A 126 -0.94 7.24 -8.77
CA ALA A 126 -0.30 5.96 -8.54
C ALA A 126 0.47 5.93 -7.21
N ILE A 127 1.30 6.95 -6.96
CA ILE A 127 2.07 7.09 -5.71
C ILE A 127 1.13 7.28 -4.52
N GLY A 128 0.08 8.10 -4.67
CA GLY A 128 -0.92 8.31 -3.63
C GLY A 128 -1.67 7.03 -3.24
N ASN A 129 -1.94 6.15 -4.21
CA ASN A 129 -2.54 4.84 -3.96
C ASN A 129 -1.59 3.93 -3.16
N VAL A 130 -0.29 3.85 -3.54
CA VAL A 130 0.69 3.03 -2.80
C VAL A 130 0.86 3.51 -1.36
N ILE A 131 1.05 4.81 -1.15
CA ILE A 131 1.28 5.38 0.18
C ILE A 131 0.02 5.28 1.04
N GLY A 132 -1.15 5.62 0.47
CA GLY A 132 -2.42 5.57 1.17
C GLY A 132 -2.79 4.15 1.62
N SER A 133 -2.55 3.15 0.78
CA SER A 133 -2.81 1.74 1.12
C SER A 133 -1.89 1.23 2.23
N ASN A 134 -0.61 1.61 2.24
CA ASN A 134 0.30 1.26 3.34
C ASN A 134 -0.11 1.92 4.67
N ILE A 135 -0.54 3.20 4.63
CA ILE A 135 -1.09 3.90 5.80
C ILE A 135 -2.33 3.17 6.32
N PHE A 136 -3.26 2.83 5.42
CA PHE A 136 -4.49 2.14 5.77
C PHE A 136 -4.20 0.76 6.38
N ASN A 137 -3.32 -0.03 5.78
CA ASN A 137 -2.99 -1.37 6.25
C ASN A 137 -2.36 -1.35 7.64
N ILE A 138 -1.45 -0.41 7.92
CA ILE A 138 -0.79 -0.31 9.22
C ILE A 138 -1.71 0.31 10.28
N LEU A 139 -2.32 1.46 10.00
CA LEU A 139 -3.06 2.19 11.03
C LEU A 139 -4.46 1.62 11.26
N PHE A 140 -5.14 1.23 10.18
CA PHE A 140 -6.52 0.77 10.27
C PHE A 140 -6.62 -0.75 10.36
N ILE A 141 -6.09 -1.51 9.39
CA ILE A 141 -6.24 -2.97 9.38
C ILE A 141 -5.50 -3.60 10.56
N LEU A 142 -4.19 -3.35 10.69
CA LEU A 142 -3.40 -3.91 11.79
C LEU A 142 -3.85 -3.34 13.15
N GLY A 143 -4.12 -2.03 13.23
CA GLY A 143 -4.68 -1.38 14.42
C GLY A 143 -5.99 -2.00 14.91
N SER A 144 -6.94 -2.26 14.00
CA SER A 144 -8.24 -2.88 14.33
C SER A 144 -8.11 -4.38 14.63
N SER A 145 -7.30 -5.12 13.85
CA SER A 145 -7.11 -6.57 14.01
C SER A 145 -6.61 -6.93 15.42
N VAL A 146 -5.60 -6.21 15.90
CA VAL A 146 -5.03 -6.45 17.25
C VAL A 146 -5.98 -5.96 18.37
N THR A 147 -6.83 -4.97 18.08
CA THR A 147 -7.86 -4.51 19.03
C THR A 147 -8.95 -5.57 19.22
N ILE A 148 -9.32 -6.27 18.15
CA ILE A 148 -10.35 -7.32 18.18
C ILE A 148 -9.78 -8.64 18.71
N THR A 149 -8.54 -8.98 18.36
CA THR A 149 -7.91 -10.25 18.73
C THR A 149 -6.43 -10.04 19.02
N SER A 150 -5.93 -10.61 20.12
CA SER A 150 -4.49 -10.56 20.42
C SER A 150 -3.71 -11.31 19.35
N VAL A 151 -2.91 -10.59 18.55
CA VAL A 151 -2.05 -11.18 17.52
C VAL A 151 -0.67 -11.43 18.14
N PRO A 152 -0.19 -12.69 18.19
CA PRO A 152 1.13 -12.98 18.72
C PRO A 152 2.22 -12.35 17.86
N TYR A 153 3.20 -11.69 18.49
CA TYR A 153 4.35 -11.08 17.83
C TYR A 153 5.63 -11.90 18.07
N PRO A 154 5.99 -12.83 17.17
CA PRO A 154 7.28 -13.53 17.23
C PRO A 154 8.43 -12.58 16.88
N SER A 155 9.57 -12.75 17.55
CA SER A 155 10.80 -11.97 17.30
C SER A 155 11.33 -12.11 15.88
N SER A 156 10.93 -13.16 15.17
CA SER A 156 11.27 -13.39 13.77
C SER A 156 10.70 -12.33 12.82
N PHE A 157 9.68 -11.57 13.23
CA PHE A 157 9.16 -10.43 12.45
C PHE A 157 10.01 -9.16 12.54
N ASN A 158 10.93 -9.05 13.50
CA ASN A 158 11.77 -7.86 13.65
C ASN A 158 12.56 -7.54 12.36
N THR A 159 13.06 -8.58 11.68
CA THR A 159 13.77 -8.42 10.41
C THR A 159 12.86 -7.92 9.30
N ASP A 160 11.64 -8.43 9.21
CA ASP A 160 10.65 -8.04 8.20
C ASP A 160 10.20 -6.58 8.42
N VAL A 161 9.95 -6.19 9.67
CA VAL A 161 9.60 -4.81 10.04
C VAL A 161 10.75 -3.84 9.77
N LEU A 162 11.99 -4.22 10.08
CA LEU A 162 13.16 -3.39 9.82
C LEU A 162 13.37 -3.16 8.32
N LEU A 163 13.28 -4.22 7.50
CA LEU A 163 13.37 -4.12 6.05
C LEU A 163 12.25 -3.25 5.47
N TYR A 164 11.02 -3.43 5.95
CA TYR A 164 9.88 -2.58 5.58
C TYR A 164 10.16 -1.10 5.88
N LEU A 165 10.73 -0.79 7.04
CA LEU A 165 11.07 0.58 7.44
C LEU A 165 12.17 1.17 6.56
N ILE A 166 13.22 0.41 6.26
CA ILE A 166 14.31 0.83 5.36
C ILE A 166 13.76 1.12 3.97
N VAL A 167 12.98 0.22 3.38
CA VAL A 167 12.41 0.40 2.03
C VAL A 167 11.44 1.59 2.00
N SER A 168 10.66 1.79 3.07
CA SER A 168 9.79 2.95 3.21
C SER A 168 10.59 4.26 3.28
N LEU A 169 11.69 4.30 4.03
CA LEU A 169 12.59 5.46 4.07
C LEU A 169 13.26 5.73 2.72
N MET A 170 13.68 4.68 2.01
CA MET A 170 14.25 4.81 0.67
C MET A 170 13.24 5.37 -0.32
N LEU A 171 12.00 4.88 -0.30
CA LEU A 171 10.92 5.38 -1.16
C LEU A 171 10.55 6.84 -0.80
N LEU A 172 10.67 7.23 0.46
CA LEU A 172 10.54 8.62 0.86
C LEU A 172 11.69 9.49 0.31
N ALA A 173 12.93 8.99 0.42
CA ALA A 173 14.11 9.70 -0.06
C ALA A 173 14.07 9.92 -1.58
N THR A 174 13.60 8.94 -2.35
CA THR A 174 13.45 9.05 -3.82
C THR A 174 12.38 10.06 -4.22
N MET A 175 11.35 10.27 -3.39
CA MET A 175 10.41 11.37 -3.60
C MET A 175 11.00 12.76 -3.35
N TYR A 176 12.17 12.85 -2.71
CA TYR A 176 12.91 14.10 -2.46
C TYR A 176 14.11 14.32 -3.40
N THR A 177 14.64 13.29 -4.07
CA THR A 177 15.75 13.40 -5.01
C THR A 177 15.27 13.64 -6.46
N GLY A 178 15.94 14.54 -7.19
CA GLY A 178 15.69 14.81 -8.61
C GLY A 178 15.23 16.24 -8.92
N VAL A 179 15.76 16.80 -10.02
CA VAL A 179 15.52 18.18 -10.51
C VAL A 179 14.04 18.46 -10.78
N LEU A 180 13.22 17.42 -11.00
CA LEU A 180 11.80 17.50 -11.33
C LEU A 180 10.84 16.93 -10.27
N LYS A 181 11.33 16.41 -9.12
CA LYS A 181 10.50 15.73 -8.09
C LYS A 181 9.64 14.59 -8.67
N GLN A 182 10.20 13.77 -9.56
CA GLN A 182 9.52 12.64 -10.21
C GLN A 182 10.31 11.35 -10.00
N PHE A 183 9.59 10.25 -9.77
CA PHE A 183 10.14 8.91 -9.56
C PHE A 183 10.74 8.38 -10.88
N ASP A 184 12.05 8.16 -10.90
CA ASP A 184 12.78 7.79 -12.11
C ASP A 184 12.77 6.27 -12.38
N ARG A 185 13.02 5.87 -13.64
CA ARG A 185 13.00 4.45 -14.05
C ARG A 185 14.10 3.62 -13.36
N TRP A 186 15.23 4.23 -13.05
CA TRP A 186 16.34 3.55 -12.36
C TRP A 186 16.02 3.34 -10.87
N GLU A 187 15.34 4.30 -10.23
CA GLU A 187 14.84 4.14 -8.86
C GLU A 187 13.84 2.98 -8.80
N ALA A 188 12.92 2.91 -9.77
CA ALA A 188 11.98 1.80 -9.91
C ALA A 188 12.69 0.44 -10.05
N ALA A 189 13.78 0.37 -10.83
CA ALA A 189 14.58 -0.84 -10.97
C ALA A 189 15.21 -1.28 -9.65
N ILE A 190 15.71 -0.34 -8.84
CA ILE A 190 16.24 -0.63 -7.49
C ILE A 190 15.14 -1.24 -6.61
N PHE A 191 13.93 -0.66 -6.58
CA PHE A 191 12.83 -1.23 -5.79
C PHE A 191 12.42 -2.63 -6.26
N LEU A 192 12.44 -2.90 -7.57
CA LEU A 192 12.17 -4.24 -8.10
C LEU A 192 13.23 -5.25 -7.68
N ILE A 193 14.51 -4.87 -7.71
CA ILE A 193 15.62 -5.72 -7.27
C ILE A 193 15.50 -5.99 -5.76
N LEU A 194 15.21 -4.98 -4.95
CA LEU A 194 14.99 -5.13 -3.51
C LEU A 194 13.79 -6.05 -3.22
N TYR A 195 12.70 -5.91 -3.97
CA TYR A 195 11.53 -6.77 -3.84
C TYR A 195 11.87 -8.23 -4.19
N ALA A 196 12.53 -8.48 -5.32
CA ALA A 196 12.97 -9.83 -5.71
C ALA A 196 13.96 -10.44 -4.70
N GLY A 197 14.87 -9.62 -4.17
CA GLY A 197 15.79 -10.01 -3.09
C GLY A 197 15.06 -10.38 -1.80
N TYR A 198 14.07 -9.58 -1.38
CA TYR A 198 13.26 -9.87 -0.20
C TYR A 198 12.46 -11.18 -0.35
N ILE A 199 11.83 -11.38 -1.51
CA ILE A 199 11.12 -12.62 -1.80
C ILE A 199 12.08 -13.81 -1.74
N THR A 200 13.26 -13.72 -2.35
CA THR A 200 14.28 -14.79 -2.30
C THR A 200 14.74 -15.07 -0.87
N PHE A 201 14.99 -14.02 -0.07
CA PHE A 201 15.32 -14.15 1.35
C PHE A 201 14.22 -14.86 2.15
N LEU A 202 12.94 -14.54 1.86
CA LEU A 202 11.79 -15.19 2.49
C LEU A 202 11.70 -16.68 2.13
N PHE A 203 12.03 -17.05 0.89
CA PHE A 203 12.05 -18.45 0.44
C PHE A 203 13.14 -19.28 1.11
N MET A 204 14.28 -18.67 1.46
CA MET A 204 15.43 -19.35 2.07
C MET A 204 15.33 -19.51 3.59
N ARG A 205 14.31 -18.90 4.22
CA ARG A 205 14.09 -18.88 5.68
C ARG A 205 12.97 -19.83 6.12
#